data_AF-A0A382DFM9-F1
#
_entry.id   AF-A0A382DFM9-F1
#
_cell.length_a   1.000
_cell.length_b   1.000
_cell.length_c   1.000
_cell.angle_alpha   90.00
_cell.angle_beta   90.00
_cell.angle_gamma   90.00
#
_symmetry.space_group_name_H-M   'P 1'
#
loop_
_entity.id
_entity.type
_entity.pdbx_description
1 polymer ?
#
loop_
_entity_poly.entity_id
_entity_poly.type
_entity_poly.pdbx_seq_one_letter_code
_entity_poly.pdbx_strand_id
1 'polypeptide(L)'
;VDLDTYYNLIEEMGNYPGYGVHSGVEEVAKKLNQPYDSTRAIRSQYLQRKSIKNHYKVKDKAGLYYKEWQKGKSIAEIALDVDFPPVLLANFLMLKMRF
;
A
#
# COMPACT_ATOMS: atom_id res chain seq x y z
N VAL A 1 -17.99 -8.68 -12.50
CA VAL A 1 -16.58 -9.10 -12.57
C VAL A 1 -16.54 -10.55 -12.15
N ASP A 2 -16.23 -11.45 -13.07
CA ASP A 2 -15.99 -12.86 -12.74
C ASP A 2 -14.66 -13.01 -11.95
N LEU A 3 -14.43 -14.21 -11.42
CA LEU A 3 -13.28 -14.49 -10.56
C LEU A 3 -11.95 -14.33 -11.30
N ASP A 4 -11.87 -14.76 -12.57
CA ASP A 4 -10.63 -14.68 -13.34
C ASP A 4 -10.26 -13.23 -13.63
N THR A 5 -11.23 -12.42 -14.03
CA THR A 5 -11.06 -10.97 -14.21
C THR A 5 -10.63 -10.31 -12.90
N TYR A 6 -11.23 -10.71 -11.77
CA TYR A 6 -10.82 -10.20 -10.46
C TYR A 6 -9.35 -10.53 -10.15
N TYR A 7 -8.90 -11.77 -10.36
CA TYR A 7 -7.52 -12.15 -10.09
C TYR A 7 -6.52 -11.44 -11.01
N ASN A 8 -6.84 -11.31 -12.30
CA ASN A 8 -6.03 -10.56 -13.26
C ASN A 8 -5.91 -9.07 -12.86
N LEU A 9 -6.99 -8.46 -12.37
CA LEU A 9 -6.96 -7.09 -11.83
C LEU A 9 -6.01 -6.98 -10.63
N ILE A 10 -6.05 -7.93 -9.70
CA ILE A 10 -5.19 -7.94 -8.52
C ILE A 10 -3.72 -8.13 -8.90
N GLU A 11 -3.43 -9.04 -9.83
CA GLU A 11 -2.08 -9.28 -10.35
C GLU A 11 -1.52 -8.02 -11.01
N GLU A 12 -2.28 -7.40 -11.92
CA GLU A 12 -1.83 -6.21 -12.64
C GLU A 12 -1.64 -5.01 -11.70
N MET A 13 -2.53 -4.83 -10.72
CA MET A 13 -2.37 -3.80 -9.68
C MET A 13 -1.10 -3.97 -8.85
N GLY A 14 -0.55 -5.19 -8.78
CA GLY A 14 0.73 -5.46 -8.12
C GLY A 14 1.91 -4.72 -8.74
N ASN A 15 1.82 -4.32 -10.01
CA ASN A 15 2.86 -3.58 -10.73
C ASN A 15 2.91 -2.08 -10.37
N TYR A 16 1.94 -1.59 -9.61
CA TYR A 16 1.81 -0.18 -9.24
C TYR A 16 1.97 -0.03 -7.72
N PRO A 17 3.21 0.14 -7.21
CA PRO A 17 3.49 0.21 -5.79
C PRO A 17 2.90 1.48 -5.15
N GLY A 18 2.80 1.44 -3.82
CA GLY A 18 2.26 2.55 -3.03
C GLY A 18 0.78 2.41 -2.68
N TYR A 19 0.27 3.43 -1.99
CA TYR A 19 -1.02 3.39 -1.28
C TYR A 19 -2.07 4.36 -1.82
N GLY A 20 -1.80 4.98 -2.97
CA GLY A 20 -2.79 5.77 -3.67
C GLY A 20 -3.88 4.89 -4.26
N VAL A 21 -5.14 5.20 -3.93
CA VAL A 21 -6.30 4.47 -4.48
C VAL A 21 -6.47 4.70 -5.98
N HIS A 22 -5.84 5.73 -6.55
CA HIS A 22 -5.87 6.04 -7.98
C HIS A 22 -4.63 5.54 -8.73
N SER A 23 -3.55 5.17 -8.03
CA SER A 23 -2.28 4.77 -8.64
C SER A 23 -2.45 3.51 -9.48
N GLY A 24 -2.12 3.59 -10.77
CA GLY A 24 -2.20 2.48 -11.73
C GLY A 24 -3.60 2.12 -12.19
N VAL A 25 -4.66 2.77 -11.66
CA VAL A 25 -6.03 2.36 -11.92
C VAL A 25 -6.42 2.60 -13.38
N GLU A 26 -5.99 3.71 -13.97
CA GLU A 26 -6.35 4.04 -15.36
C GLU A 26 -5.69 3.08 -16.34
N GLU A 27 -4.41 2.75 -16.11
CA GLU A 27 -3.62 1.84 -16.90
C GLU A 27 -4.18 0.41 -16.82
N VAL A 28 -4.46 -0.07 -15.59
CA VAL A 28 -5.06 -1.39 -15.35
C VAL A 28 -6.45 -1.48 -16.00
N ALA A 29 -7.29 -0.45 -15.82
CA ALA A 29 -8.64 -0.41 -16.36
C ALA A 29 -8.63 -0.49 -17.90
N LYS A 30 -7.76 0.28 -18.56
CA LYS A 30 -7.57 0.23 -20.01
C LYS A 30 -7.07 -1.14 -20.47
N LYS A 31 -6.04 -1.69 -19.80
CA LYS A 31 -5.41 -2.96 -20.18
C LYS A 31 -6.39 -4.14 -20.12
N LEU A 32 -7.25 -4.17 -19.11
CA LEU A 32 -8.19 -5.27 -18.86
C LEU A 32 -9.61 -4.97 -19.33
N ASN A 33 -9.81 -3.88 -20.08
CA ASN A 33 -11.10 -3.41 -20.58
C ASN A 33 -12.18 -3.34 -19.48
N GLN A 34 -11.82 -2.77 -18.33
CA GLN A 34 -12.70 -2.62 -17.17
C GLN A 34 -13.08 -1.15 -16.92
N PRO A 35 -14.25 -0.88 -16.33
CA PRO A 35 -14.58 0.47 -15.89
C PRO A 35 -13.60 0.98 -14.82
N TYR A 36 -13.25 2.27 -14.91
CA TYR A 36 -12.32 2.93 -13.98
C TYR A 36 -12.78 2.79 -12.53
N ASP A 37 -14.03 3.13 -12.22
CA ASP A 37 -14.52 3.12 -10.84
C ASP A 37 -14.59 1.72 -10.23
N SER A 38 -14.93 0.70 -11.02
CA SER A 38 -14.88 -0.70 -10.57
C SER A 38 -13.45 -1.13 -10.27
N THR A 39 -12.51 -0.75 -11.13
CA THR A 39 -11.07 -1.00 -10.95
C THR A 39 -10.55 -0.28 -9.70
N ARG A 40 -10.94 0.97 -9.47
CA ARG A 40 -10.59 1.77 -8.29
C ARG A 40 -11.13 1.16 -6.99
N ALA A 41 -12.35 0.66 -7.01
CA ALA A 41 -12.96 -0.01 -5.86
C ALA A 41 -12.18 -1.29 -5.49
N ILE A 42 -11.82 -2.09 -6.50
CA ILE A 42 -10.99 -3.29 -6.33
C ILE A 42 -9.59 -2.93 -5.82
N ARG A 43 -8.98 -1.87 -6.34
CA ARG A 43 -7.70 -1.31 -5.86
C ARG A 43 -7.75 -0.94 -4.39
N SER A 44 -8.83 -0.29 -3.96
CA SER A 44 -9.04 0.06 -2.56
C SER A 44 -9.09 -1.18 -1.65
N GLN A 45 -9.80 -2.23 -2.07
CA GLN A 45 -9.86 -3.50 -1.35
C GLN A 45 -8.50 -4.22 -1.32
N TYR A 46 -7.78 -4.23 -2.44
CA TYR A 46 -6.43 -4.79 -2.54
C TYR A 46 -5.48 -4.13 -1.54
N LEU A 47 -5.47 -2.80 -1.49
CA LEU A 47 -4.64 -2.01 -0.57
C LEU A 47 -4.97 -2.31 0.89
N GLN A 48 -6.25 -2.43 1.23
CA GLN A 48 -6.68 -2.77 2.59
C GLN A 48 -6.19 -4.16 3.00
N ARG A 49 -6.36 -5.17 2.15
CA ARG A 49 -5.89 -6.55 2.42
C ARG A 49 -4.38 -6.60 2.60
N LYS A 50 -3.65 -5.88 1.76
CA LYS A 50 -2.20 -5.74 1.84
C LYS A 50 -1.75 -5.12 3.16
N SER A 51 -2.39 -4.03 3.57
CA SER A 51 -2.15 -3.39 4.86
C SER A 51 -2.41 -4.34 6.03
N ILE A 52 -3.51 -5.09 6.02
CA ILE A 52 -3.83 -6.06 7.08
C ILE A 52 -2.77 -7.15 7.15
N LYS A 53 -2.39 -7.73 6.01
CA LYS A 53 -1.38 -8.79 5.91
C LYS A 53 -0.02 -8.32 6.43
N ASN A 54 0.37 -7.08 6.13
CA ASN A 54 1.67 -6.53 6.49
C ASN A 54 1.71 -5.86 7.88
N HIS A 55 0.57 -5.67 8.54
CA HIS A 55 0.46 -4.87 9.75
C HIS A 55 1.49 -5.22 10.84
N TYR A 56 1.49 -6.47 11.30
CA TYR A 56 2.39 -6.90 12.38
C TYR A 56 3.85 -6.93 11.93
N LYS A 57 4.12 -7.39 10.70
CA LYS A 57 5.47 -7.39 10.11
C LYS A 57 6.10 -5.98 10.12
N VAL A 58 5.32 -4.95 9.81
CA VAL A 58 5.78 -3.56 9.81
C VAL A 58 5.88 -3.02 11.23
N LYS A 59 4.88 -3.29 12.09
CA LYS A 59 4.88 -2.89 13.50
C LYS A 59 6.10 -3.40 14.25
N ASP A 60 6.44 -4.68 14.09
CA ASP A 60 7.55 -5.31 14.80
C ASP A 60 8.91 -4.72 14.38
N LYS A 61 9.00 -4.23 13.13
CA LYS A 61 10.18 -3.55 12.59
C LYS A 61 10.17 -2.03 12.78
N ALA A 62 9.18 -1.46 13.48
CA ALA A 62 9.04 0.00 13.62
C ALA A 62 10.28 0.69 14.20
N GLY A 63 11.07 0.01 15.04
CA GLY A 63 12.33 0.55 15.56
C GLY A 63 13.42 0.74 14.49
N LEU A 64 13.45 -0.11 13.45
CA LEU A 64 14.34 0.06 12.30
C LEU A 64 13.95 1.29 11.49
N TYR A 65 12.66 1.40 11.17
CA TYR A 65 12.11 2.49 10.37
C TYR A 65 12.20 3.84 11.09
N TYR A 66 12.10 3.85 12.42
CA TYR A 66 12.34 5.04 13.22
C TYR A 66 13.77 5.56 13.05
N LYS A 67 14.78 4.68 13.04
CA LYS A 67 16.17 5.06 12.79
C LYS A 67 16.37 5.60 11.37
N GLU A 68 15.67 5.07 10.37
CA GLU A 68 15.71 5.63 9.00
C GLU A 68 15.09 7.02 8.93
N TRP A 69 13.98 7.25 9.64
CA TRP A 69 13.37 8.56 9.74
C TRP A 69 14.28 9.57 10.43
N GLN A 70 14.93 9.19 11.53
CA GLN A 70 15.94 10.01 12.21
C GLN A 70 17.14 10.36 11.33
N LYS A 71 17.45 9.53 10.32
CA LYS A 71 18.50 9.79 9.32
C LYS A 71 18.04 10.69 8.17
N GLY A 72 16.77 11.13 8.17
CA GLY A 72 16.25 12.11 7.22
C GLY A 72 15.34 11.54 6.13
N LYS A 73 15.10 10.22 6.05
CA LYS A 73 14.08 9.68 5.14
C LYS A 73 12.69 10.17 5.58
N SER A 74 11.86 10.60 4.64
CA SER A 74 10.47 10.93 4.93
C SER A 74 9.64 9.68 5.23
N ILE A 75 8.54 9.85 5.97
CA ILE A 75 7.57 8.78 6.24
C ILE A 75 6.99 8.22 4.93
N ALA A 76 6.83 9.06 3.91
CA ALA A 76 6.32 8.64 2.60
C ALA A 76 7.31 7.72 1.87
N GLU A 77 8.61 8.03 1.88
CA GLU A 77 9.65 7.17 1.30
C GLU A 77 9.70 5.82 2.01
N ILE A 78 9.72 5.82 3.34
CA ILE A 78 9.75 4.57 4.11
C ILE A 78 8.47 3.75 3.85
N ALA A 79 7.31 4.40 3.76
CA ALA A 79 6.04 3.75 3.46
C ALA A 79 6.02 3.10 2.06
N LEU A 80 6.68 3.71 1.08
CA LEU A 80 6.88 3.13 -0.24
C LEU A 80 7.83 1.93 -0.19
N ASP A 81 8.99 2.07 0.49
CA ASP A 81 9.99 1.00 0.63
C ASP A 81 9.43 -0.25 1.30
N VAL A 82 8.65 -0.07 2.36
CA VAL A 82 8.05 -1.17 3.13
C VAL A 82 6.69 -1.58 2.59
N ASP A 83 6.21 -0.86 1.58
CA ASP A 83 4.92 -1.06 0.96
C ASP A 83 3.84 -1.18 2.05
N PHE A 84 3.67 -0.10 2.82
CA PHE A 84 2.69 0.05 3.92
C PHE A 84 2.01 1.44 3.93
N PRO A 85 0.76 1.60 4.44
CA PRO A 85 0.13 2.92 4.47
C PRO A 85 0.91 3.93 5.33
N PRO A 86 1.19 5.14 4.83
CA PRO A 86 2.03 6.11 5.51
C PRO A 86 1.45 6.58 6.85
N VAL A 87 0.12 6.74 6.94
CA VAL A 87 -0.55 7.13 8.21
C VAL A 87 -0.40 6.06 9.28
N LEU A 88 -0.51 4.78 8.91
CA LEU A 88 -0.32 3.68 9.86
C LEU A 88 1.15 3.52 10.26
N LEU A 89 2.08 3.70 9.31
CA LEU A 89 3.51 3.74 9.61
C LEU A 89 3.82 4.85 10.62
N ALA A 90 3.34 6.07 10.36
CA ALA A 90 3.51 7.20 11.27
C ALA A 90 3.05 6.87 12.68
N ASN A 91 1.88 6.24 12.85
CA ASN A 91 1.39 5.82 14.16
C ASN A 91 2.38 4.89 14.88
N PHE A 92 2.96 3.91 14.19
CA PHE A 92 3.97 3.03 14.79
C PHE A 92 5.26 3.77 15.17
N LEU A 93 5.71 4.71 14.34
CA LEU A 93 6.90 5.50 14.63
C LEU A 93 6.68 6.41 15.85
N MET A 94 5.53 7.07 15.93
CA MET A 94 5.17 7.94 17.06
C MET A 94 5.12 7.17 18.39
N LEU A 95 4.68 5.90 18.37
CA LEU A 95 4.74 5.03 19.55
C LEU A 95 6.18 4.73 19.99
N LYS A 96 7.16 4.75 19.07
CA LYS A 96 8.59 4.61 19.41
C LYS A 96 9.22 5.89 19.93
N MET A 97 8.60 7.05 19.76
CA MET A 97 9.10 8.31 20.34
C MET A 97 8.74 8.47 21.82
N ARG A 98 7.70 7.77 22.29
CA ARG A 98 7.19 7.87 23.67
C ARG A 98 7.93 6.95 24.66
N PHE A 99 8.96 6.24 24.22
CA PHE A 99 9.79 5.35 25.03
C PHE A 99 11.27 5.49 24.66
#